data_AF-A0A5N6N2E9-F1
#
_entry.id   AF-A0A5N6N2E9-F1
#
_cell.length_a   1.000
_cell.length_b   1.000
_cell.length_c   1.000
_cell.angle_alpha   90.00
_cell.angle_beta   90.00
_cell.angle_gamma   90.00
#
_symmetry.space_group_name_H-M   'P 1'
#
loop_
_entity.id
_entity.type
_entity.pdbx_description
1 polymer ?
#
loop_
_entity_poly.entity_id
_entity_poly.type
_entity_poly.pdbx_seq_one_letter_code
_entity_poly.pdbx_strand_id
1 'polypeptide(L)'
;MPMATTTTTSAAATTYLRRPHLPAGISFSNNYISFATKPLVRFVIRSSADDESSSPATTTEVEPTEESSIEIPKGPPSLISALNVEKALRGIAITDADHYGILGLKKGCSYDQVKPAYDLKLEELMNQGLEEEDLTKKLDQLKESYTILSSVEERRLYDWSLARNENVDRYAWPFEVDITQTETANSPDTPPPQEPENVEPTRLVGYFLLTWIILSITLSVAFNR
;
A
#
# COMPACT_ATOMS: atom_id res chain seq x y z
N MET A 1 -26.03 -35.82 50.50
CA MET A 1 -24.93 -35.29 51.32
C MET A 1 -23.94 -36.43 51.52
N PRO A 2 -22.82 -36.41 50.79
CA PRO A 2 -21.58 -35.85 51.35
C PRO A 2 -20.84 -34.89 50.40
N MET A 3 -19.91 -34.15 51.00
CA MET A 3 -19.21 -32.97 50.52
C MET A 3 -17.82 -33.29 49.94
N ALA A 4 -17.30 -32.28 49.21
CA ALA A 4 -15.89 -32.00 48.91
C ALA A 4 -15.23 -32.92 47.86
N THR A 5 -14.38 -32.45 46.95
CA THR A 5 -13.32 -31.44 47.08
C THR A 5 -13.00 -30.80 45.72
N THR A 6 -12.85 -29.47 45.70
CA THR A 6 -12.18 -28.71 44.64
C THR A 6 -10.71 -29.12 44.58
N THR A 7 -10.22 -29.52 43.40
CA THR A 7 -8.78 -29.65 43.13
C THR A 7 -8.45 -28.79 41.92
N THR A 8 -7.82 -27.64 42.20
CA THR A 8 -7.16 -26.79 41.22
C THR A 8 -5.80 -27.39 40.90
N THR A 9 -5.64 -27.96 39.71
CA THR A 9 -4.34 -28.36 39.19
C THR A 9 -3.90 -27.34 38.14
N SER A 10 -3.00 -26.45 38.54
CA SER A 10 -2.21 -25.63 37.63
C SER A 10 -0.99 -26.44 37.19
N ALA A 11 -0.88 -26.71 35.89
CA ALA A 11 0.29 -27.37 35.30
C ALA A 11 1.00 -26.37 34.39
N ALA A 12 2.09 -25.80 34.90
CA ALA A 12 3.09 -25.08 34.12
C ALA A 12 4.31 -25.99 33.94
N ALA A 13 4.69 -26.27 32.69
CA ALA A 13 6.06 -26.65 32.30
C ALA A 13 6.16 -26.68 30.76
N THR A 14 6.78 -25.66 30.15
CA THR A 14 8.17 -25.70 29.63
C THR A 14 8.25 -26.30 28.23
N THR A 15 8.26 -25.40 27.25
CA THR A 15 8.57 -25.69 25.84
C THR A 15 10.07 -25.96 25.68
N TYR A 16 10.43 -27.18 25.29
CA TYR A 16 11.77 -27.50 24.84
C TYR A 16 11.88 -27.21 23.34
N LEU A 17 12.49 -26.08 22.98
CA LEU A 17 12.90 -25.81 21.60
C LEU A 17 14.15 -26.64 21.29
N ARG A 18 13.94 -27.78 20.64
CA ARG A 18 15.00 -28.63 20.08
C ARG A 18 15.64 -27.91 18.89
N ARG A 19 16.84 -27.37 19.08
CA ARG A 19 17.69 -26.78 18.03
C ARG A 19 18.19 -27.88 17.09
N PRO A 20 17.90 -27.86 15.78
CA PRO A 20 18.61 -28.70 14.83
C PRO A 20 20.00 -28.12 14.55
N HIS A 21 21.00 -28.99 14.69
CA HIS A 21 22.40 -28.75 14.39
C HIS A 21 22.59 -28.69 12.87
N LEU A 22 22.88 -27.50 12.32
CA LEU A 22 23.27 -27.33 10.93
C LEU A 22 24.73 -27.77 10.75
N PRO A 23 25.05 -28.69 9.83
CA PRO A 23 26.44 -28.98 9.50
C PRO A 23 27.07 -27.82 8.72
N ALA A 24 28.27 -27.46 9.17
CA ALA A 24 29.14 -26.49 8.52
C ALA A 24 29.69 -27.02 7.18
N GLY A 25 29.79 -26.10 6.22
CA GLY A 25 30.79 -26.14 5.15
C GLY A 25 30.30 -26.65 3.80
N ILE A 26 30.02 -25.72 2.88
CA ILE A 26 30.82 -25.53 1.65
C ILE A 26 30.77 -24.02 1.34
N SER A 27 31.95 -23.42 1.25
CA SER A 27 32.17 -22.03 0.90
C SER A 27 32.14 -21.88 -0.62
N PHE A 28 31.11 -21.24 -1.16
CA PHE A 28 31.12 -20.71 -2.52
C PHE A 28 31.17 -19.19 -2.44
N SER A 29 32.30 -18.62 -2.85
CA SER A 29 32.49 -17.17 -2.96
C SER A 29 31.68 -16.63 -4.14
N ASN A 30 30.44 -16.22 -3.89
CA ASN A 30 29.69 -15.39 -4.83
C ASN A 30 29.92 -13.92 -4.49
N ASN A 31 30.56 -13.20 -5.42
CA ASN A 31 30.68 -11.76 -5.39
C ASN A 31 29.27 -11.13 -5.43
N TYR A 32 28.80 -10.62 -4.29
CA TYR A 32 27.63 -9.76 -4.24
C TYR A 32 28.09 -8.30 -4.24
N ILE A 33 27.52 -7.51 -5.15
CA ILE A 33 27.62 -6.05 -5.11
C ILE A 33 26.72 -5.60 -3.96
N SER A 34 27.32 -5.18 -2.84
CA SER A 34 26.59 -4.59 -1.72
C SER A 34 26.33 -3.11 -1.98
N PHE A 35 25.06 -2.72 -2.07
CA PHE A 35 24.69 -1.32 -2.00
C PHE A 35 24.78 -0.85 -0.55
N ALA A 36 25.56 0.20 -0.30
CA ALA A 36 25.69 0.81 1.01
C ALA A 36 24.33 1.39 1.45
N THR A 37 23.63 0.68 2.33
CA THR A 37 22.45 1.22 3.02
C THR A 37 22.95 2.20 4.07
N LYS A 38 22.60 3.48 3.91
CA LYS A 38 22.91 4.52 4.90
C LYS A 38 22.32 4.13 6.26
N PRO A 39 23.02 4.34 7.38
CA PRO A 39 22.46 4.04 8.70
C PRO A 39 21.25 4.91 8.97
N LEU A 40 20.16 4.27 9.41
CA LEU A 40 18.91 4.90 9.77
C LEU A 40 19.16 5.76 11.02
N VAL A 41 19.14 7.09 10.85
CA VAL A 41 19.27 8.05 11.94
C VAL A 41 18.07 7.89 12.86
N ARG A 42 18.29 7.31 14.03
CA ARG A 42 17.28 7.28 15.11
C ARG A 42 17.19 8.67 15.71
N PHE A 43 16.17 9.43 15.35
CA PHE A 43 15.84 10.66 16.07
C PHE A 43 15.25 10.30 17.43
N VAL A 44 15.98 10.63 18.50
CA VAL A 44 15.48 10.60 19.87
C VAL A 44 14.95 12.00 20.17
N ILE A 45 13.63 12.14 20.26
CA ILE A 45 12.99 13.38 20.71
C ILE A 45 13.11 13.43 22.24
N ARG A 46 13.99 14.32 22.72
CA ARG A 46 14.11 14.64 24.14
C ARG A 46 13.27 15.88 24.42
N SER A 47 12.06 15.68 24.93
CA SER A 47 11.25 16.74 25.52
C SER A 47 11.93 17.21 26.81
N SER A 48 12.22 18.51 26.92
CA SER A 48 12.60 19.18 28.16
C SER A 48 11.70 20.39 28.31
N ALA A 49 10.82 20.35 29.31
CA ALA A 49 10.07 21.49 29.78
C ALA A 49 10.99 22.36 30.66
N ASP A 50 10.88 23.68 30.53
CA ASP A 50 10.61 24.64 31.63
C ASP A 50 10.79 26.11 31.13
N ASP A 51 9.64 26.75 30.97
CA ASP A 51 9.19 28.13 31.26
C ASP A 51 10.06 29.42 31.18
N GLU A 52 9.35 30.46 30.70
CA GLU A 52 9.38 31.92 31.01
C GLU A 52 10.23 32.95 30.21
N SER A 53 9.52 33.62 29.29
CA SER A 53 9.34 35.08 29.08
C SER A 53 10.50 36.09 29.13
N SER A 54 10.77 36.78 27.99
CA SER A 54 10.60 38.25 27.76
C SER A 54 11.44 38.77 26.56
N SER A 55 10.81 39.50 25.63
CA SER A 55 11.37 40.18 24.42
C SER A 55 12.08 41.53 24.75
N PRO A 56 12.46 42.43 23.78
CA PRO A 56 12.72 42.34 22.32
C PRO A 56 14.02 43.07 21.83
N ALA A 57 14.51 42.82 20.59
CA ALA A 57 15.17 43.82 19.70
C ALA A 57 15.49 43.30 18.27
N THR A 58 14.71 43.77 17.28
CA THR A 58 15.13 44.54 16.07
C THR A 58 16.20 44.01 15.08
N THR A 59 15.69 43.57 13.91
CA THR A 59 16.04 43.98 12.51
C THR A 59 17.14 43.28 11.67
N THR A 60 16.68 42.54 10.64
CA THR A 60 16.99 42.62 9.18
C THR A 60 17.05 41.19 8.59
N GLU A 61 15.94 40.64 8.07
CA GLU A 61 15.60 40.56 6.63
C GLU A 61 16.51 39.59 5.84
N VAL A 62 16.02 38.39 5.53
CA VAL A 62 15.71 37.91 4.15
C VAL A 62 14.88 36.63 4.26
N GLU A 63 13.67 36.77 3.71
CA GLU A 63 12.66 35.83 3.22
C GLU A 63 12.55 34.34 3.64
N PRO A 64 11.29 33.88 3.80
CA PRO A 64 10.93 32.53 4.19
C PRO A 64 10.98 31.60 2.97
N THR A 65 11.60 30.44 3.11
CA THR A 65 11.35 29.35 2.16
C THR A 65 9.99 28.75 2.53
N GLU A 66 8.99 29.24 1.82
CA GLU A 66 7.62 28.76 1.67
C GLU A 66 7.37 27.39 2.27
N GLU A 67 6.83 27.40 3.48
CA GLU A 67 5.89 26.39 3.94
C GLU A 67 4.70 26.40 2.97
N SER A 68 4.78 25.55 1.94
CA SER A 68 3.66 25.27 1.04
C SER A 68 2.56 24.61 1.88
N SER A 69 1.73 25.47 2.45
CA SER A 69 0.40 25.19 2.94
C SER A 69 -0.36 24.52 1.80
N ILE A 70 -0.30 23.20 1.75
CA ILE A 70 -1.15 22.40 0.88
C ILE A 70 -2.56 22.54 1.46
N GLU A 71 -3.31 23.49 0.90
CA GLU A 71 -4.74 23.63 1.12
C GLU A 71 -5.39 22.35 0.59
N ILE A 72 -5.74 21.46 1.51
CA ILE A 72 -6.43 20.19 1.23
C ILE A 72 -7.78 20.54 0.60
N PRO A 73 -8.11 20.01 -0.60
CA PRO A 73 -9.38 20.30 -1.23
C PRO A 73 -10.55 19.90 -0.33
N LYS A 74 -11.51 20.82 -0.24
CA LYS A 74 -12.82 20.72 0.43
C LYS A 74 -13.77 19.78 -0.33
N GLY A 75 -13.27 18.61 -0.67
CA GLY A 75 -14.04 17.49 -1.18
C GLY A 75 -14.54 16.61 -0.04
N PRO A 76 -15.44 15.65 -0.31
CA PRO A 76 -15.70 14.57 0.64
C PRO A 76 -14.37 13.89 1.02
N PRO A 77 -14.26 13.29 2.22
CA PRO A 77 -13.01 12.68 2.68
C PRO A 77 -12.62 11.51 1.75
N SER A 78 -11.80 11.80 0.75
CA SER A 78 -11.26 10.78 -0.15
C SER A 78 -10.17 9.99 0.54
N LEU A 79 -10.16 8.67 0.33
CA LEU A 79 -9.07 7.82 0.82
C LEU A 79 -7.73 8.15 0.15
N ILE A 80 -7.76 8.71 -1.04
CA ILE A 80 -6.59 9.05 -1.85
C ILE A 80 -5.96 10.34 -1.30
N SER A 81 -5.14 10.19 -0.27
CA SER A 81 -4.32 11.27 0.29
C SER A 81 -2.85 10.87 0.31
N ALA A 82 -1.95 11.85 0.25
CA ALA A 82 -0.51 11.60 0.27
C ALA A 82 -0.07 10.81 1.51
N LEU A 83 -0.65 11.12 2.68
CA LEU A 83 -0.40 10.39 3.92
C LEU A 83 -0.89 8.94 3.86
N ASN A 84 -2.07 8.71 3.29
CA ASN A 84 -2.63 7.35 3.17
C ASN A 84 -1.81 6.49 2.20
N VAL A 85 -1.34 7.07 1.09
CA VAL A 85 -0.43 6.38 0.16
C VAL A 85 0.89 6.04 0.84
N GLU A 86 1.46 6.96 1.62
CA GLU A 86 2.67 6.69 2.40
C GLU A 86 2.47 5.58 3.44
N LYS A 87 1.34 5.59 4.16
CA LYS A 87 0.96 4.51 5.09
C LYS A 87 0.91 3.17 4.37
N ALA A 88 0.23 3.11 3.22
CA ALA A 88 0.12 1.88 2.43
C ALA A 88 1.49 1.40 1.91
N LEU A 89 2.37 2.31 1.48
CA LEU A 89 3.74 1.99 1.07
C LEU A 89 4.55 1.38 2.22
N ARG A 90 4.37 1.88 3.44
CA ARG A 90 4.98 1.32 4.65
C ARG A 90 4.37 -0.01 5.10
N GLY A 91 3.29 -0.47 4.46
CA GLY A 91 2.58 -1.69 4.84
C GLY A 91 1.65 -1.51 6.04
N ILE A 92 1.23 -0.28 6.32
CA ILE A 92 0.30 0.05 7.39
C ILE A 92 -1.09 0.23 6.75
N ALA A 93 -2.12 -0.33 7.39
CA ALA A 93 -3.50 -0.14 6.95
C ALA A 93 -3.86 1.36 6.90
N ILE A 94 -4.56 1.78 5.85
CA ILE A 94 -4.95 3.17 5.67
C ILE A 94 -6.01 3.55 6.72
N THR A 95 -7.00 2.69 6.89
CA THR A 95 -8.08 2.80 7.87
C THR A 95 -8.04 1.63 8.83
N ASP A 96 -8.49 1.87 10.07
CA ASP A 96 -8.63 0.83 11.09
C ASP A 96 -9.98 0.11 11.00
N ALA A 97 -10.95 0.71 10.30
CA ALA A 97 -12.30 0.19 10.10
C ALA A 97 -12.35 -0.82 8.95
N ASP A 98 -13.07 -1.93 9.16
CA ASP A 98 -13.34 -2.90 8.11
C ASP A 98 -14.59 -2.51 7.29
N HIS A 99 -14.37 -1.81 6.18
CA HIS A 99 -15.46 -1.35 5.30
C HIS A 99 -16.27 -2.50 4.67
N TYR A 100 -15.64 -3.67 4.44
CA TYR A 100 -16.37 -4.85 3.98
C TYR A 100 -17.28 -5.40 5.08
N GLY A 101 -16.75 -5.51 6.30
CA GLY A 101 -17.50 -5.94 7.46
C GLY A 101 -18.69 -5.04 7.79
N ILE A 102 -18.54 -3.72 7.66
CA ILE A 102 -19.62 -2.74 7.88
C ILE A 102 -20.79 -2.99 6.92
N LEU A 103 -20.51 -3.24 5.63
CA LEU A 103 -21.53 -3.58 4.64
C LEU A 103 -21.99 -5.04 4.71
N GLY A 104 -21.34 -5.90 5.50
CA GLY A 104 -21.59 -7.34 5.53
C GLY A 104 -21.18 -8.06 4.25
N LEU A 105 -20.21 -7.51 3.51
CA LEU A 105 -19.70 -8.05 2.26
C LEU A 105 -18.42 -8.87 2.49
N LYS A 106 -18.15 -9.82 1.60
CA LYS A 106 -16.86 -10.52 1.55
C LYS A 106 -15.86 -9.67 0.77
N LYS A 107 -14.59 -9.68 1.19
CA LYS A 107 -13.45 -9.16 0.40
C LYS A 107 -13.48 -9.76 -1.01
N GLY A 108 -13.31 -8.92 -2.03
CA GLY A 108 -13.37 -9.36 -3.42
C GLY A 108 -14.79 -9.45 -4.03
N CYS A 109 -15.82 -8.89 -3.40
CA CYS A 109 -17.17 -8.84 -3.97
C CYS A 109 -17.24 -7.98 -5.25
N SER A 110 -18.19 -8.24 -6.15
CA SER A 110 -18.38 -7.39 -7.34
C SER A 110 -18.94 -6.01 -6.96
N TYR A 111 -18.72 -5.00 -7.80
CA TYR A 111 -19.22 -3.65 -7.56
C TYR A 111 -20.74 -3.58 -7.49
N ASP A 112 -21.42 -4.42 -8.28
CA ASP A 112 -22.89 -4.51 -8.30
C ASP A 112 -23.49 -4.94 -6.96
N GLN A 113 -22.73 -5.65 -6.12
CA GLN A 113 -23.17 -6.10 -4.80
C GLN A 113 -23.06 -5.00 -3.73
N VAL A 114 -22.28 -3.96 -3.96
CA VAL A 114 -21.99 -2.92 -2.96
C VAL A 114 -23.23 -2.06 -2.67
N LYS A 115 -23.91 -1.61 -3.73
CA LYS A 115 -25.13 -0.79 -3.62
C LYS A 115 -26.28 -1.49 -2.88
N PRO A 116 -26.72 -2.70 -3.26
CA PRO A 116 -27.82 -3.36 -2.54
C PRO A 116 -27.45 -3.68 -1.08
N ALA A 117 -26.19 -3.99 -0.78
CA ALA A 117 -25.75 -4.21 0.59
C ALA A 117 -25.82 -2.93 1.44
N TYR A 118 -25.48 -1.77 0.86
CA TYR A 118 -25.62 -0.47 1.51
C TYR A 118 -27.08 -0.17 1.83
N ASP A 119 -27.99 -0.33 0.88
CA ASP A 119 -29.42 -0.05 1.08
C ASP A 119 -30.02 -0.93 2.18
N LEU A 120 -29.68 -2.23 2.21
CA LEU A 120 -30.10 -3.16 3.25
C LEU A 120 -29.58 -2.76 4.64
N LYS A 121 -28.31 -2.37 4.72
CA LYS A 121 -27.69 -1.93 5.98
C LYS A 121 -28.25 -0.60 6.48
N LEU A 122 -28.60 0.29 5.56
CA LEU A 122 -29.22 1.57 5.87
C LEU A 122 -30.61 1.34 6.49
N GLU A 123 -31.43 0.47 5.88
CA GLU A 123 -32.74 0.10 6.43
C GLU A 123 -32.60 -0.59 7.81
N GLU A 124 -31.62 -1.49 7.97
CA GLU A 124 -31.33 -2.14 9.26
C GLU A 124 -31.03 -1.11 10.36
N LEU A 125 -30.19 -0.11 10.07
CA LEU A 125 -29.84 0.95 11.03
C LEU A 125 -31.04 1.85 11.38
N MET A 126 -31.86 2.21 10.40
CA MET A 126 -33.06 3.03 10.64
C MET A 126 -34.09 2.29 11.52
N ASN A 127 -34.18 0.97 11.37
CA ASN A 127 -35.09 0.13 12.16
C ASN A 127 -34.52 -0.25 13.55
N GLN A 128 -33.23 -0.05 13.80
CA GLN A 128 -32.57 -0.46 15.04
C GLN A 128 -32.93 0.41 16.26
N GLY A 129 -33.54 1.59 16.03
CA GLY A 129 -34.04 2.46 17.11
C GLY A 129 -32.93 2.94 18.06
N LEU A 130 -31.72 3.17 17.55
CA LEU A 130 -30.60 3.70 18.33
C LEU A 130 -30.79 5.17 18.73
N GLU A 131 -30.02 5.61 19.71
CA GLU A 131 -29.83 7.02 20.05
C GLU A 131 -29.31 7.81 18.84
N GLU A 132 -29.73 9.07 18.68
CA GLU A 132 -29.53 9.87 17.46
C GLU A 132 -28.03 10.11 17.17
N GLU A 133 -27.23 10.32 18.21
CA GLU A 133 -25.77 10.51 18.10
C GLU A 133 -25.05 9.25 17.63
N ASP A 134 -25.49 8.06 18.05
CA ASP A 134 -24.86 6.81 17.65
C ASP A 134 -25.38 6.32 16.29
N LEU A 135 -26.64 6.65 15.97
CA LEU A 135 -27.22 6.43 14.64
C LEU A 135 -26.47 7.24 13.59
N THR A 136 -26.24 8.53 13.82
CA THR A 136 -25.53 9.42 12.88
C THR A 136 -24.10 8.95 12.63
N LYS A 137 -23.34 8.61 13.68
CA LYS A 137 -21.98 8.04 13.53
C LYS A 137 -21.98 6.76 12.68
N LYS A 138 -22.91 5.84 12.92
CA LYS A 138 -22.99 4.59 12.13
C LYS A 138 -23.40 4.87 10.69
N LEU A 139 -24.29 5.83 10.45
CA LEU A 139 -24.67 6.24 9.10
C LEU A 139 -23.49 6.87 8.35
N ASP A 140 -22.69 7.69 9.02
CA ASP A 140 -21.47 8.26 8.44
C ASP A 140 -20.46 7.17 8.08
N GLN A 141 -20.18 6.23 8.99
CA GLN A 141 -19.32 5.08 8.71
C GLN A 141 -19.83 4.20 7.56
N LEU A 142 -21.15 4.01 7.47
CA LEU A 142 -21.78 3.25 6.41
C LEU A 142 -21.63 3.97 5.05
N LYS A 143 -21.84 5.29 5.03
CA LYS A 143 -21.68 6.14 3.85
C LYS A 143 -20.23 6.20 3.39
N GLU A 144 -19.28 6.31 4.30
CA GLU A 144 -17.85 6.23 4.00
C GLU A 144 -17.51 4.88 3.38
N SER A 145 -17.95 3.78 3.99
CA SER A 145 -17.71 2.42 3.49
C SER A 145 -18.27 2.20 2.09
N TYR A 146 -19.48 2.71 1.82
CA TYR A 146 -20.07 2.69 0.49
C TYR A 146 -19.27 3.53 -0.52
N THR A 147 -18.86 4.74 -0.14
CA THR A 147 -18.10 5.64 -1.02
C THR A 147 -16.79 4.96 -1.46
N ILE A 148 -16.07 4.39 -0.50
CA ILE A 148 -14.80 3.68 -0.70
C ILE A 148 -14.97 2.46 -1.60
N LEU A 149 -15.96 1.61 -1.32
CA LEU A 149 -16.15 0.33 -2.03
C LEU A 149 -16.87 0.47 -3.38
N SER A 150 -17.56 1.60 -3.61
CA SER A 150 -18.22 1.89 -4.89
C SER A 150 -17.27 2.48 -5.94
N SER A 151 -16.27 3.25 -5.50
CA SER A 151 -15.25 3.83 -6.39
C SER A 151 -14.13 2.83 -6.69
N VAL A 152 -13.77 2.69 -7.96
CA VAL A 152 -12.70 1.77 -8.40
C VAL A 152 -11.36 2.16 -7.79
N GLU A 153 -11.03 3.46 -7.81
CA GLU A 153 -9.72 3.94 -7.36
C GLU A 153 -9.56 3.85 -5.84
N GLU A 154 -10.60 4.23 -5.09
CA GLU A 154 -10.59 4.19 -3.63
C GLU A 154 -10.57 2.74 -3.13
N ARG A 155 -11.37 1.87 -3.75
CA ARG A 155 -11.40 0.44 -3.43
C ARG A 155 -10.06 -0.23 -3.72
N ARG A 156 -9.44 0.08 -4.86
CA ARG A 156 -8.10 -0.44 -5.21
C ARG A 156 -7.08 -0.04 -4.16
N LEU A 157 -7.07 1.22 -3.74
CA LEU A 157 -6.16 1.70 -2.70
C LEU A 157 -6.41 1.03 -1.35
N TYR A 158 -7.69 0.85 -0.98
CA TYR A 158 -8.09 0.16 0.25
C TYR A 158 -7.65 -1.31 0.23
N ASP A 159 -8.01 -2.06 -0.82
CA ASP A 159 -7.66 -3.47 -1.01
C ASP A 159 -6.14 -3.67 -1.07
N TRP A 160 -5.41 -2.73 -1.69
CA TRP A 160 -3.96 -2.74 -1.71
C TRP A 160 -3.34 -2.54 -0.34
N SER A 161 -3.88 -1.61 0.46
CA SER A 161 -3.42 -1.41 1.84
C SER A 161 -3.65 -2.64 2.72
N LEU A 162 -4.78 -3.34 2.53
CA LEU A 162 -5.08 -4.61 3.20
C LEU A 162 -4.08 -5.71 2.81
N ALA A 163 -3.82 -5.88 1.52
CA ALA A 163 -2.89 -6.89 1.01
C ALA A 163 -1.45 -6.65 1.50
N ARG A 164 -1.02 -5.37 1.55
CA ARG A 164 0.29 -4.96 2.07
C ARG A 164 0.42 -5.16 3.58
N ASN A 165 -0.65 -4.91 4.33
CA ASN A 165 -0.68 -5.17 5.78
C ASN A 165 -0.63 -6.67 6.09
N GLU A 166 -1.29 -7.51 5.29
CA GLU A 166 -1.25 -8.97 5.44
C GLU A 166 0.11 -9.56 5.08
N ASN A 167 0.76 -9.04 4.02
CA ASN A 167 2.03 -9.56 3.50
C ASN A 167 3.12 -8.47 3.45
N VAL A 168 3.68 -8.12 4.60
CA VAL A 168 4.69 -7.04 4.70
C VAL A 168 5.96 -7.36 3.88
N ASP A 169 6.35 -8.64 3.80
CA ASP A 169 7.59 -9.09 3.15
C ASP A 169 7.57 -9.04 1.62
N ARG A 170 6.37 -9.11 1.01
CA ARG A 170 6.20 -9.10 -0.44
C ARG A 170 5.51 -7.83 -0.87
N TYR A 171 6.12 -7.09 -1.78
CA TYR A 171 5.45 -5.98 -2.43
C TYR A 171 4.44 -6.53 -3.44
N ALA A 172 3.15 -6.25 -3.20
CA ALA A 172 2.09 -6.43 -4.18
C ALA A 172 1.83 -5.09 -4.87
N TRP A 173 1.59 -5.09 -6.16
CA TRP A 173 1.20 -3.88 -6.88
C TRP A 173 -0.29 -3.57 -6.65
N PRO A 174 -0.71 -2.28 -6.62
CA PRO A 174 -2.12 -1.92 -6.45
C PRO A 174 -3.06 -2.54 -7.49
N PHE A 175 -2.56 -2.78 -8.70
CA PHE A 175 -3.33 -3.34 -9.80
C PHE A 175 -3.46 -4.87 -9.74
N GLU A 176 -2.55 -5.56 -9.04
CA GLU A 176 -2.63 -7.02 -8.87
C GLU A 176 -3.80 -7.43 -7.97
N VAL A 177 -4.17 -6.56 -7.04
CA VAL A 177 -5.28 -6.78 -6.09
C VAL A 177 -6.61 -6.22 -6.60
N ASP A 178 -6.61 -5.56 -7.76
CA ASP A 178 -7.79 -4.93 -8.30
C ASP A 178 -8.72 -5.94 -8.97
N ILE A 179 -9.95 -6.01 -8.45
CA ILE A 179 -11.00 -6.90 -8.96
C ILE A 179 -11.34 -6.55 -10.41
N THR A 180 -11.33 -5.28 -10.82
CA THR A 180 -11.65 -4.89 -12.20
C THR A 180 -10.64 -5.44 -13.20
N GLN A 181 -9.36 -5.52 -12.82
CA GLN A 181 -8.35 -6.17 -13.66
C GLN A 181 -8.61 -7.66 -13.76
N THR A 182 -8.95 -8.33 -12.64
CA THR A 182 -9.28 -9.75 -12.69
C THR A 182 -10.52 -10.02 -13.54
N GLU A 183 -11.57 -9.22 -13.44
CA GLU A 183 -12.78 -9.37 -14.25
C GLU A 183 -12.50 -9.09 -15.74
N THR A 184 -11.72 -8.05 -16.03
CA THR A 184 -11.34 -7.71 -17.41
C THR A 184 -10.42 -8.76 -18.03
N ALA A 185 -9.42 -9.25 -17.29
CA ALA A 185 -8.49 -10.27 -17.76
C ALA A 185 -9.15 -11.65 -17.93
N ASN A 186 -10.17 -11.95 -17.13
CA ASN A 186 -10.96 -13.17 -17.26
C ASN A 186 -12.11 -13.05 -18.28
N SER A 187 -12.38 -11.85 -18.81
CA SER A 187 -13.39 -11.65 -19.85
C SER A 187 -12.87 -12.18 -21.19
N PRO A 188 -13.55 -13.13 -21.85
CA PRO A 188 -13.10 -13.71 -23.12
C PRO A 188 -13.03 -12.71 -24.29
N ASP A 189 -13.65 -11.53 -24.15
CA ASP A 189 -13.97 -10.66 -25.29
C ASP A 189 -13.00 -9.48 -25.50
N THR A 190 -12.05 -9.23 -24.58
CA THR A 190 -11.12 -8.10 -24.71
C THR A 190 -9.66 -8.57 -24.61
N PRO A 191 -8.91 -8.64 -25.73
CA PRO A 191 -7.47 -8.90 -25.64
C PRO A 191 -6.78 -7.78 -24.85
N PRO A 192 -5.72 -8.10 -24.06
CA PRO A 192 -4.98 -7.10 -23.31
C PRO A 192 -4.54 -5.97 -24.25
N PRO A 193 -4.63 -4.70 -23.84
CA PRO A 193 -4.18 -3.57 -24.64
C PRO A 193 -2.76 -3.84 -25.14
N GLN A 194 -2.57 -3.92 -26.46
CA GLN A 194 -1.23 -4.05 -27.02
C GLN A 194 -0.49 -2.75 -26.69
N GLU A 195 0.55 -2.86 -25.87
CA GLU A 195 1.45 -1.74 -25.64
C GLU A 195 1.98 -1.26 -26.99
N PRO A 196 1.97 0.06 -27.28
CA PRO A 196 2.52 0.56 -28.52
C PRO A 196 4.00 0.22 -28.52
N GLU A 197 4.40 -0.72 -29.38
CA GLU A 197 5.80 -1.10 -29.49
C GLU A 197 6.63 0.18 -29.73
N ASN A 198 7.53 0.51 -28.81
CA ASN A 198 8.42 1.65 -28.94
C ASN A 198 9.57 1.26 -29.90
N VAL A 199 9.21 1.02 -31.17
CA VAL A 199 10.10 0.50 -32.22
C VAL A 199 11.01 1.57 -32.81
N GLU A 200 10.77 2.85 -32.54
CA GLU A 200 11.50 3.95 -33.21
C GLU A 200 12.99 4.00 -32.83
N PRO A 201 13.39 3.95 -31.54
CA PRO A 201 14.80 4.02 -31.16
C PRO A 201 15.56 2.75 -31.60
N THR A 202 14.92 1.59 -31.44
CA THR A 202 15.52 0.29 -31.77
C THR A 202 15.77 0.14 -33.27
N ARG A 203 14.86 0.62 -34.13
CA ARG A 203 15.05 0.63 -35.59
C ARG A 203 16.19 1.56 -36.01
N LEU A 204 16.31 2.73 -35.39
CA LEU A 204 17.37 3.70 -35.73
C LEU A 204 18.77 3.15 -35.43
N VAL A 205 18.96 2.55 -34.25
CA VAL A 205 20.23 1.89 -33.88
C VAL A 205 20.53 0.71 -34.81
N GLY A 206 19.50 -0.06 -35.18
CA GLY A 206 19.62 -1.15 -36.15
C GLY A 206 20.17 -0.67 -37.50
N TYR A 207 19.60 0.41 -38.06
CA TYR A 207 20.10 0.99 -39.32
C TYR A 207 21.50 1.59 -39.18
N PHE A 208 21.82 2.23 -38.06
CA PHE A 208 23.15 2.77 -37.79
C PHE A 208 24.23 1.68 -37.78
N LEU A 209 23.99 0.57 -37.06
CA LEU A 209 24.88 -0.58 -37.03
C LEU A 209 25.01 -1.24 -38.40
N LEU A 210 23.90 -1.43 -39.12
CA LEU A 210 23.92 -2.01 -40.46
C LEU A 210 24.75 -1.17 -41.43
N THR A 211 24.61 0.15 -41.36
CA THR A 211 25.36 1.10 -42.21
C THR A 211 26.85 1.04 -41.90
N TRP A 212 27.22 0.98 -40.62
CA TRP A 212 28.62 0.86 -40.20
C TRP A 212 29.26 -0.47 -40.62
N ILE A 213 28.51 -1.57 -40.54
CA ILE A 213 28.97 -2.89 -41.01
C ILE A 213 29.24 -2.85 -42.53
N ILE A 214 28.30 -2.34 -43.32
CA ILE A 214 28.46 -2.23 -44.78
C ILE A 214 29.67 -1.35 -45.12
N LEU A 215 29.81 -0.20 -44.44
CA LEU A 215 30.95 0.71 -44.63
C LEU A 215 32.29 0.04 -44.27
N SER A 216 32.34 -0.75 -43.20
CA SER A 216 33.56 -1.46 -42.80
C SER A 216 33.99 -2.51 -43.84
N ILE A 217 33.03 -3.23 -44.43
CA ILE A 217 33.29 -4.23 -45.47
C ILE A 217 33.79 -3.55 -46.74
N THR A 218 33.14 -2.46 -47.18
CA THR A 218 33.55 -1.74 -48.40
C THR A 218 34.92 -1.11 -48.25
N LEU A 219 35.24 -0.48 -47.10
CA LEU A 219 36.59 0.04 -46.83
C LEU A 219 37.63 -1.09 -46.78
N SER A 220 37.29 -2.24 -46.17
CA SER A 220 38.20 -3.37 -46.11
C SER A 220 38.56 -3.89 -47.51
N VAL A 221 37.58 -4.01 -48.42
CA VAL A 221 37.83 -4.45 -49.81
C VAL A 221 38.58 -3.38 -50.62
N ALA A 222 38.29 -2.09 -50.40
CA ALA A 222 38.93 -1.01 -51.13
C ALA A 222 40.40 -0.77 -50.73
N PHE A 223 40.73 -0.93 -49.44
CA PHE A 223 42.09 -0.72 -48.91
C PHE A 223 42.96 -1.98 -48.90
N ASN A 224 42.38 -3.19 -49.04
CA ASN A 224 43.12 -4.45 -49.12
C ASN A 224 43.46 -4.86 -50.57
N ARG A 225 43.53 -3.87 -51.47
CA ARG A 225 43.83 -4.02 -52.89
C ARG A 225 44.99 -3.10 -53.26
#